data_AF-A0A8J6AQ56-F1
#
_entry.id   AF-A0A8J6AQ56-F1
#
_cell.length_a   1.000
_cell.length_b   1.000
_cell.length_c   1.000
_cell.angle_alpha   90.00
_cell.angle_beta   90.00
_cell.angle_gamma   90.00
#
_symmetry.space_group_name_H-M   'P 1'
#
loop_
_entity.id
_entity.type
_entity.pdbx_description
1 polymer ?
#
loop_
_entity_poly.entity_id
_entity_poly.type
_entity_poly.pdbx_seq_one_letter_code
_entity_poly.pdbx_strand_id
1 'polypeptide(L)'
;MVFNEILQAAYQLMTDVFGNYVIQKFFEFGSLDQKLALATRIRGHVLPLALQMYGCRVIQKALESISSDQQSEMVKELDGHVLKCVKDQNGNHVVQKCIECVQPQSLQFIIDAFKGQDQYGNYVIQHVLEHGRPEDKSKIVSEIRGKVLALSQHKFASNVVEKCVTHASRAERALLIDEVCCQNDGPHSALYTMMKDQYAN
;
A
#
# COMPACT_ATOMS: atom_id res chain seq x y z
N MET A 1 -13.24 17.15 -29.90
CA MET A 1 -13.07 16.50 -31.22
C MET A 1 -11.88 15.52 -31.32
N VAL A 2 -11.24 15.11 -30.21
CA VAL A 2 -10.50 13.82 -30.13
C VAL A 2 -10.78 13.19 -28.76
N PHE A 3 -10.70 14.00 -27.70
CA PHE A 3 -11.03 13.56 -26.35
C PHE A 3 -12.44 12.96 -26.21
N ASN A 4 -13.44 13.47 -26.92
CA ASN A 4 -14.81 12.92 -26.84
C ASN A 4 -14.90 11.48 -27.38
N GLU A 5 -14.15 11.15 -28.43
CA GLU A 5 -14.09 9.78 -28.97
C GLU A 5 -13.39 8.85 -27.99
N ILE A 6 -12.27 9.32 -27.40
CA ILE A 6 -11.55 8.62 -26.34
C ILE A 6 -12.46 8.40 -25.12
N LEU A 7 -13.25 9.40 -24.72
CA LEU A 7 -14.15 9.32 -23.57
C LEU A 7 -15.31 8.35 -23.80
N GLN A 8 -15.78 8.21 -25.03
CA GLN A 8 -16.80 7.21 -25.39
C GLN A 8 -16.24 5.79 -25.34
N ALA A 9 -14.98 5.60 -25.75
CA ALA A 9 -14.29 4.30 -25.74
C ALA A 9 -13.43 4.07 -24.48
N ALA A 10 -13.60 4.89 -23.43
CA ALA A 10 -12.62 5.00 -22.35
C ALA A 10 -12.32 3.67 -21.67
N TYR A 11 -13.35 2.92 -21.30
CA TYR A 11 -13.16 1.63 -20.62
C TYR A 11 -12.44 0.62 -21.51
N GLN A 12 -12.82 0.50 -22.80
CA GLN A 12 -12.12 -0.39 -23.72
C GLN A 12 -10.64 -0.02 -23.83
N LEU A 13 -10.34 1.28 -23.95
CA LEU A 13 -8.97 1.79 -24.02
C LEU A 13 -8.18 1.50 -22.74
N MET A 14 -8.79 1.63 -21.55
CA MET A 14 -8.11 1.32 -20.28
C MET A 14 -7.63 -0.13 -20.20
N THR A 15 -8.36 -1.04 -20.84
CA THR A 15 -8.04 -2.48 -20.87
C THR A 15 -7.28 -2.93 -22.10
N ASP A 16 -6.96 -2.02 -23.02
CA ASP A 16 -6.23 -2.31 -24.25
C ASP A 16 -4.71 -2.20 -24.05
N VAL A 17 -3.94 -3.02 -24.77
CA VAL A 17 -2.47 -3.08 -24.67
C VAL A 17 -1.78 -1.77 -25.07
N PHE A 18 -2.38 -0.96 -25.92
CA PHE A 18 -1.86 0.35 -26.34
C PHE A 18 -2.70 1.52 -25.83
N GLY A 19 -4.03 1.38 -25.86
CA GLY A 19 -4.98 2.41 -25.44
C GLY A 19 -4.78 2.86 -23.99
N ASN A 20 -4.32 1.96 -23.12
CA ASN A 20 -4.10 2.29 -21.71
C ASN A 20 -3.07 3.42 -21.53
N TYR A 21 -2.05 3.49 -22.38
CA TYR A 21 -1.03 4.53 -22.32
C TYR A 21 -1.60 5.90 -22.65
N VAL A 22 -2.55 5.98 -23.59
CA VAL A 22 -3.23 7.22 -23.95
C VAL A 22 -4.04 7.73 -22.76
N ILE A 23 -4.80 6.86 -22.10
CA ILE A 23 -5.59 7.24 -20.91
C ILE A 23 -4.67 7.69 -19.77
N GLN A 24 -3.56 6.99 -19.53
CA GLN A 24 -2.56 7.41 -18.53
C GLN A 24 -2.00 8.80 -18.83
N LYS A 25 -1.72 9.14 -20.09
CA LYS A 25 -1.24 10.48 -20.48
C LYS A 25 -2.28 11.57 -20.27
N PHE A 26 -3.57 11.28 -20.43
CA PHE A 26 -4.61 12.23 -20.05
C PHE A 26 -4.68 12.45 -18.53
N PHE A 27 -4.48 11.41 -17.72
CA PHE A 27 -4.34 11.61 -16.27
C PHE A 27 -3.10 12.42 -15.91
N GLU A 28 -1.97 12.19 -16.59
CA GLU A 28 -0.72 12.91 -16.31
C GLU A 28 -0.79 14.39 -16.73
N PHE A 29 -1.19 14.67 -17.98
CA PHE A 29 -1.06 16.00 -18.60
C PHE A 29 -2.38 16.66 -19.01
N GLY A 30 -3.51 15.96 -18.90
CA GLY A 30 -4.81 16.49 -19.30
C GLY A 30 -5.29 17.64 -18.41
N SER A 31 -6.26 18.40 -18.90
CA SER A 31 -6.90 19.44 -18.08
C SER A 31 -7.70 18.81 -16.93
N LEU A 32 -8.02 19.61 -15.90
CA LEU A 32 -8.83 19.15 -14.77
C LEU A 32 -10.16 18.52 -15.23
N ASP A 33 -10.83 19.15 -16.20
CA ASP A 33 -12.10 18.64 -16.76
C ASP A 33 -11.91 17.28 -17.47
N GLN A 34 -10.79 17.09 -18.18
CA GLN A 34 -10.49 15.81 -18.83
C GLN A 34 -10.22 14.71 -17.80
N LYS A 35 -9.44 15.01 -16.76
CA LYS A 35 -9.17 14.07 -15.66
C LYS A 35 -10.46 13.70 -14.93
N LEU A 36 -11.31 14.69 -14.63
CA LEU A 36 -12.62 14.49 -14.01
C LEU A 36 -13.55 13.62 -14.86
N ALA A 37 -13.62 13.88 -16.16
CA ALA A 37 -14.44 13.08 -17.08
C ALA A 37 -13.96 11.62 -17.14
N LEU A 38 -12.64 11.39 -17.19
CA LEU A 38 -12.08 10.03 -17.16
C LEU A 38 -12.27 9.34 -15.81
N ALA A 39 -12.09 10.04 -14.69
CA ALA A 39 -12.37 9.52 -13.36
C ALA A 39 -13.84 9.09 -13.23
N THR A 40 -14.77 9.85 -13.81
CA THR A 40 -16.19 9.49 -13.87
C THR A 40 -16.43 8.19 -14.64
N ARG A 41 -15.63 7.89 -15.68
CA ARG A 41 -15.69 6.62 -16.42
C ARG A 41 -15.11 5.43 -15.66
N ILE A 42 -14.22 5.67 -14.70
CA ILE A 42 -13.66 4.62 -13.83
C ILE A 42 -14.67 4.19 -12.76
N ARG A 43 -15.57 5.09 -12.33
CA ARG A 43 -16.56 4.82 -11.29
C ARG A 43 -17.43 3.61 -11.63
N GLY A 44 -17.58 2.70 -10.67
CA GLY A 44 -18.24 1.40 -10.80
C GLY A 44 -17.36 0.30 -11.39
N HIS A 45 -16.13 0.62 -11.78
CA HIS A 45 -15.22 -0.28 -12.48
C HIS A 45 -13.83 -0.35 -11.86
N VAL A 46 -13.61 0.20 -10.66
CA VAL A 46 -12.28 0.26 -10.03
C VAL A 46 -11.72 -1.13 -9.78
N LEU A 47 -12.50 -2.03 -9.19
CA LEU A 47 -12.04 -3.40 -8.90
C LEU A 47 -11.69 -4.19 -10.17
N PRO A 48 -12.56 -4.29 -11.20
CA PRO A 48 -12.20 -4.94 -12.47
C PRO A 48 -10.93 -4.38 -13.10
N LEU A 49 -10.78 -3.04 -13.14
CA LEU A 49 -9.61 -2.40 -13.71
C LEU A 49 -8.35 -2.66 -12.87
N ALA A 50 -8.45 -2.67 -11.54
CA ALA A 50 -7.33 -2.93 -10.65
C ALA A 50 -6.74 -4.33 -10.82
N LEU A 51 -7.59 -5.33 -11.14
CA LEU A 51 -7.17 -6.71 -11.38
C LEU A 51 -6.74 -6.98 -12.84
N GLN A 52 -6.89 -6.00 -13.73
CA GLN A 52 -6.58 -6.14 -15.15
C GLN A 52 -5.15 -5.68 -15.47
N MET A 53 -4.47 -6.40 -16.35
CA MET A 53 -3.03 -6.26 -16.67
C MET A 53 -2.60 -4.85 -17.11
N TYR A 54 -3.46 -4.11 -17.80
CA TYR A 54 -3.22 -2.74 -18.27
C TYR A 54 -4.02 -1.71 -17.46
N GLY A 55 -5.25 -2.06 -17.08
CA GLY A 55 -6.15 -1.21 -16.29
C GLY A 55 -5.57 -0.85 -14.93
N CYS A 56 -4.78 -1.74 -14.32
CA CYS A 56 -4.15 -1.46 -13.03
C CYS A 56 -3.19 -0.26 -13.10
N ARG A 57 -2.54 -0.05 -14.26
CA ARG A 57 -1.67 1.11 -14.50
C ARG A 57 -2.47 2.39 -14.65
N VAL A 58 -3.65 2.32 -15.25
CA VAL A 58 -4.58 3.45 -15.34
C VAL A 58 -5.07 3.85 -13.95
N ILE A 59 -5.50 2.90 -13.12
CA ILE A 59 -5.95 3.20 -11.75
C ILE A 59 -4.82 3.84 -10.95
N GLN A 60 -3.60 3.30 -11.02
CA GLN A 60 -2.45 3.89 -10.34
C GLN A 60 -2.19 5.34 -10.79
N LYS A 61 -2.21 5.61 -12.10
CA LYS A 61 -2.00 6.96 -12.63
C LYS A 61 -3.13 7.92 -12.27
N ALA A 62 -4.37 7.42 -12.23
CA ALA A 62 -5.52 8.21 -11.80
C ALA A 62 -5.37 8.65 -10.33
N LEU A 63 -5.00 7.74 -9.43
CA LEU A 63 -4.77 8.05 -8.01
C LEU A 63 -3.70 9.13 -7.81
N GLU A 64 -2.66 9.19 -8.64
CA GLU A 64 -1.62 10.23 -8.57
C GLU A 64 -2.09 11.61 -9.06
N SER A 65 -3.19 11.67 -9.81
CA SER A 65 -3.50 12.84 -10.66
C SER A 65 -4.83 13.53 -10.35
N ILE A 66 -5.70 12.90 -9.56
CA ILE A 66 -7.04 13.39 -9.21
C ILE A 66 -7.08 14.00 -7.80
N SER A 67 -8.14 14.73 -7.46
CA SER A 67 -8.24 15.37 -6.14
C SER A 67 -8.42 14.35 -5.01
N SER A 68 -8.12 14.74 -3.76
CA SER A 68 -8.29 13.85 -2.60
C SER A 68 -9.71 13.32 -2.42
N ASP A 69 -10.72 14.10 -2.78
CA ASP A 69 -12.12 13.66 -2.74
C ASP A 69 -12.36 12.54 -3.77
N GLN A 70 -11.85 12.72 -4.99
CA GLN A 70 -11.96 11.71 -6.05
C GLN A 70 -11.15 10.45 -5.73
N GLN A 71 -9.95 10.59 -5.16
CA GLN A 71 -9.18 9.46 -4.64
C GLN A 71 -10.00 8.67 -3.63
N SER A 72 -10.62 9.36 -2.66
CA SER A 72 -11.43 8.74 -1.60
C SER A 72 -12.66 8.02 -2.16
N GLU A 73 -13.36 8.61 -3.13
CA GLU A 73 -14.48 7.94 -3.82
C GLU A 73 -14.02 6.70 -4.58
N MET A 74 -12.89 6.80 -5.30
CA MET A 74 -12.35 5.71 -6.11
C MET A 74 -11.92 4.52 -5.26
N VAL A 75 -11.13 4.74 -4.20
CA VAL A 75 -10.61 3.63 -3.39
C VAL A 75 -11.70 2.91 -2.61
N LYS A 76 -12.82 3.58 -2.30
CA LYS A 76 -13.94 2.99 -1.59
C LYS A 76 -14.57 1.81 -2.32
N GLU A 77 -14.46 1.73 -3.65
CA GLU A 77 -14.91 0.56 -4.43
C GLU A 77 -14.09 -0.71 -4.17
N LEU A 78 -12.90 -0.59 -3.56
CA LEU A 78 -12.08 -1.73 -3.16
C LEU A 78 -12.46 -2.29 -1.78
N ASP A 79 -13.37 -1.63 -1.06
CA ASP A 79 -13.87 -2.09 0.23
C ASP A 79 -14.53 -3.48 0.09
N GLY A 80 -14.24 -4.38 1.02
CA GLY A 80 -14.59 -5.80 0.94
C GLY A 80 -13.76 -6.65 -0.03
N HIS A 81 -12.87 -6.04 -0.83
CA HIS A 81 -12.08 -6.74 -1.86
C HIS A 81 -10.55 -6.60 -1.71
N VAL A 82 -10.07 -5.89 -0.69
CA VAL A 82 -8.64 -5.64 -0.43
C VAL A 82 -7.79 -6.90 -0.46
N LEU A 83 -8.20 -7.96 0.25
CA LEU A 83 -7.45 -9.23 0.29
C LEU A 83 -7.39 -9.92 -1.08
N LYS A 84 -8.41 -9.77 -1.90
CA LYS A 84 -8.39 -10.26 -3.29
C LYS A 84 -7.38 -9.48 -4.11
N CYS A 85 -7.38 -8.15 -4.00
CA CYS A 85 -6.45 -7.30 -4.72
C CYS A 85 -5.00 -7.59 -4.34
N VAL A 86 -4.69 -7.75 -3.06
CA VAL A 86 -3.32 -7.97 -2.57
C VAL A 86 -2.75 -9.32 -3.02
N LYS A 87 -3.61 -10.34 -3.22
CA LYS A 87 -3.23 -11.65 -3.76
C LYS A 87 -3.10 -11.66 -5.28
N ASP A 88 -3.58 -10.63 -5.96
CA ASP A 88 -3.57 -10.54 -7.41
C ASP A 88 -2.28 -9.87 -7.91
N GLN A 89 -1.76 -10.36 -9.03
CA GLN A 89 -0.52 -9.85 -9.64
C GLN A 89 -0.59 -8.37 -10.08
N ASN A 90 -1.80 -7.85 -10.33
CA ASN A 90 -2.05 -6.47 -10.72
C ASN A 90 -2.60 -5.65 -9.55
N GLY A 91 -3.57 -6.22 -8.82
CA GLY A 91 -4.29 -5.55 -7.74
C GLY A 91 -3.39 -5.11 -6.58
N ASN A 92 -2.31 -5.85 -6.30
CA ASN A 92 -1.39 -5.52 -5.20
C ASN A 92 -0.73 -4.14 -5.41
N HIS A 93 -0.38 -3.80 -6.65
CA HIS A 93 0.20 -2.51 -7.00
C HIS A 93 -0.80 -1.36 -6.85
N VAL A 94 -2.09 -1.62 -7.08
CA VAL A 94 -3.14 -0.62 -6.85
C VAL A 94 -3.30 -0.36 -5.35
N VAL A 95 -3.35 -1.41 -4.52
CA VAL A 95 -3.45 -1.25 -3.05
C VAL A 95 -2.26 -0.48 -2.49
N GLN A 96 -1.04 -0.78 -2.97
CA GLN A 96 0.17 -0.01 -2.63
C GLN A 96 0.03 1.46 -3.03
N LYS A 97 -0.43 1.73 -4.26
CA LYS A 97 -0.65 3.12 -4.71
C LYS A 97 -1.74 3.85 -3.92
N CYS A 98 -2.78 3.15 -3.46
CA CYS A 98 -3.76 3.74 -2.54
C CYS A 98 -3.08 4.24 -1.26
N ILE A 99 -2.16 3.45 -0.70
CA ILE A 99 -1.41 3.79 0.52
C ILE A 99 -0.47 4.99 0.30
N GLU A 100 0.14 5.09 -0.87
CA GLU A 100 1.04 6.21 -1.22
C GLU A 100 0.28 7.52 -1.43
N CYS A 101 -0.86 7.49 -2.12
CA CYS A 101 -1.49 8.70 -2.66
C CYS A 101 -2.70 9.19 -1.86
N VAL A 102 -3.40 8.32 -1.12
CA VAL A 102 -4.69 8.66 -0.51
C VAL A 102 -4.54 9.02 0.96
N GLN A 103 -5.36 9.96 1.44
CA GLN A 103 -5.39 10.34 2.84
C GLN A 103 -5.75 9.15 3.74
N PRO A 104 -5.04 8.91 4.86
CA PRO A 104 -5.26 7.69 5.65
C PRO A 104 -6.64 7.52 6.26
N GLN A 105 -7.39 8.60 6.47
CA GLN A 105 -8.79 8.52 6.92
C GLN A 105 -9.64 7.69 5.94
N SER A 106 -9.35 7.76 4.64
CA SER A 106 -10.04 7.02 3.59
C SER A 106 -9.50 5.59 3.41
N LEU A 107 -8.42 5.22 4.10
CA LEU A 107 -7.76 3.90 3.98
C LEU A 107 -8.08 2.95 5.13
N GLN A 108 -8.98 3.33 6.04
CA GLN A 108 -9.31 2.52 7.22
C GLN A 108 -9.77 1.10 6.84
N PHE A 109 -10.54 0.96 5.76
CA PHE A 109 -11.01 -0.33 5.27
C PHE A 109 -9.86 -1.25 4.79
N ILE A 110 -8.77 -0.67 4.26
CA ILE A 110 -7.57 -1.43 3.88
C ILE A 110 -6.91 -1.98 5.14
N ILE A 111 -6.74 -1.13 6.15
CA ILE A 111 -6.18 -1.53 7.45
C ILE A 111 -7.04 -2.63 8.08
N ASP A 112 -8.36 -2.46 8.08
CA ASP A 112 -9.30 -3.40 8.68
C ASP A 112 -9.29 -4.75 7.95
N ALA A 113 -9.14 -4.76 6.63
CA ALA A 113 -9.03 -6.02 5.87
C ALA A 113 -7.81 -6.87 6.27
N PHE A 114 -6.79 -6.26 6.88
CA PHE A 114 -5.61 -6.96 7.37
C PHE A 114 -5.64 -7.29 8.85
N LYS A 115 -6.60 -6.76 9.62
CA LYS A 115 -6.77 -7.14 11.03
C LYS A 115 -7.14 -8.63 11.11
N GLY A 116 -6.18 -9.46 11.50
CA GLY A 116 -6.31 -10.93 11.59
C GLY A 116 -5.80 -11.72 10.36
N GLN A 117 -5.11 -11.08 9.40
CA GLN A 117 -4.53 -11.73 8.21
C GLN A 117 -2.99 -11.57 8.19
N ASP A 118 -2.31 -12.18 9.16
CA ASP A 118 -0.87 -11.98 9.44
C ASP A 118 0.06 -12.22 8.23
N GLN A 119 -0.32 -13.12 7.31
CA GLN A 119 0.52 -13.48 6.16
C GLN A 119 0.52 -12.47 5.00
N TYR A 120 -0.48 -11.57 4.90
CA TYR A 120 -0.57 -10.59 3.81
C TYR A 120 -0.48 -9.14 4.31
N GLY A 121 -0.94 -8.87 5.54
CA GLY A 121 -0.86 -7.54 6.13
C GLY A 121 0.56 -7.00 6.26
N ASN A 122 1.54 -7.90 6.40
CA ASN A 122 2.95 -7.50 6.49
C ASN A 122 3.43 -6.75 5.24
N TYR A 123 2.99 -7.08 4.02
CA TYR A 123 3.45 -6.39 2.81
C TYR A 123 2.96 -4.94 2.74
N VAL A 124 1.71 -4.72 3.17
CA VAL A 124 1.13 -3.38 3.24
C VAL A 124 1.84 -2.56 4.31
N ILE A 125 2.10 -3.13 5.49
CA ILE A 125 2.84 -2.44 6.55
C ILE A 125 4.27 -2.11 6.10
N GLN A 126 4.97 -3.05 5.45
CA GLN A 126 6.30 -2.81 4.88
C GLN A 126 6.27 -1.67 3.86
N HIS A 127 5.25 -1.63 3.00
CA HIS A 127 5.12 -0.57 2.01
C HIS A 127 4.88 0.81 2.66
N VAL A 128 4.06 0.90 3.71
CA VAL A 128 3.92 2.13 4.52
C VAL A 128 5.26 2.53 5.14
N LEU A 129 6.02 1.56 5.66
CA LEU A 129 7.34 1.83 6.23
C LEU A 129 8.33 2.36 5.19
N GLU A 130 8.28 1.90 3.95
CA GLU A 130 9.15 2.38 2.87
C GLU A 130 8.73 3.77 2.37
N HIS A 131 7.47 3.92 1.95
CA HIS A 131 6.99 5.06 1.14
C HIS A 131 5.97 5.95 1.85
N GLY A 132 5.41 5.50 2.96
CA GLY A 132 4.40 6.23 3.71
C GLY A 132 4.95 7.49 4.40
N ARG A 133 4.03 8.29 4.94
CA ARG A 133 4.36 9.54 5.63
C ARG A 133 5.00 9.23 7.00
N PRO A 134 5.90 10.11 7.52
CA PRO A 134 6.57 9.88 8.79
C PRO A 134 5.60 9.56 9.95
N GLU A 135 4.44 10.21 10.01
CA GLU A 135 3.47 10.01 11.09
C GLU A 135 2.86 8.60 11.06
N ASP A 136 2.68 8.03 9.87
CA ASP A 136 2.13 6.68 9.71
C ASP A 136 3.19 5.62 10.01
N LYS A 137 4.47 5.88 9.68
CA LYS A 137 5.60 5.05 10.12
C LYS A 137 5.70 5.04 11.65
N SER A 138 5.58 6.19 12.29
CA SER A 138 5.64 6.31 13.75
C SER A 138 4.54 5.51 14.45
N LYS A 139 3.32 5.48 13.90
CA LYS A 139 2.24 4.62 14.42
C LYS A 139 2.61 3.14 14.34
N ILE A 140 3.14 2.68 13.21
CA ILE A 140 3.58 1.29 13.05
C ILE A 140 4.69 0.97 14.06
N VAL A 141 5.71 1.83 14.19
CA VAL A 141 6.79 1.64 15.17
C VAL A 141 6.24 1.53 16.59
N SER A 142 5.25 2.37 16.95
CA SER A 142 4.66 2.34 18.28
C SER A 142 3.94 1.02 18.60
N GLU A 143 3.37 0.34 17.60
CA GLU A 143 2.72 -0.97 17.74
C GLU A 143 3.73 -2.13 17.86
N ILE A 144 4.92 -1.98 17.24
CA ILE A 144 6.02 -2.94 17.27
C ILE A 144 6.80 -2.85 18.59
N ARG A 145 6.91 -1.65 19.16
CA ARG A 145 7.64 -1.41 20.42
C ARG A 145 7.09 -2.28 21.56
N GLY A 146 7.98 -2.84 22.35
CA GLY A 146 7.72 -3.79 23.43
C GLY A 146 7.48 -5.22 22.96
N LYS A 147 7.55 -5.49 21.66
CA LYS A 147 7.32 -6.81 21.04
C LYS A 147 8.41 -7.18 20.04
N VAL A 148 9.53 -6.45 19.98
CA VAL A 148 10.56 -6.60 18.93
C VAL A 148 11.07 -8.03 18.88
N LEU A 149 11.48 -8.60 20.02
CA LEU A 149 11.97 -9.98 20.09
C LEU A 149 10.96 -10.99 19.52
N ALA A 150 9.70 -10.93 19.97
CA ALA A 150 8.66 -11.87 19.56
C ALA A 150 8.31 -11.74 18.06
N LEU A 151 8.24 -10.52 17.54
CA LEU A 151 7.91 -10.26 16.14
C LEU A 151 9.07 -10.59 15.20
N SER A 152 10.33 -10.41 15.64
CA SER A 152 11.51 -10.83 14.88
C SER A 152 11.56 -12.34 14.65
N GLN A 153 11.01 -13.15 15.56
CA GLN A 153 10.94 -14.61 15.43
C GLN A 153 9.73 -15.09 14.61
N HIS A 154 8.92 -14.17 14.08
CA HIS A 154 7.71 -14.52 13.34
C HIS A 154 7.96 -14.39 11.83
N LYS A 155 7.67 -15.47 11.08
CA LYS A 155 7.90 -15.62 9.63
C LYS A 155 7.60 -14.39 8.76
N PHE A 156 6.52 -13.68 9.09
CA PHE A 156 6.06 -12.53 8.31
C PHE A 156 6.32 -11.19 8.99
N ALA A 157 6.36 -11.17 10.33
CA ALA A 157 6.52 -9.92 11.07
C ALA A 157 8.00 -9.54 11.21
N SER A 158 8.92 -10.49 11.06
CA SER A 158 10.37 -10.22 10.98
C SER A 158 10.70 -9.20 9.90
N ASN A 159 10.08 -9.32 8.72
CA ASN A 159 10.24 -8.37 7.62
C ASN A 159 9.71 -6.97 7.99
N VAL A 160 8.63 -6.89 8.78
CA VAL A 160 8.10 -5.61 9.27
C VAL A 160 9.08 -4.97 10.25
N VAL A 161 9.63 -5.76 11.18
CA VAL A 161 10.66 -5.28 12.13
C VAL A 161 11.88 -4.79 11.37
N GLU A 162 12.35 -5.51 10.36
CA GLU A 162 13.46 -5.10 9.49
C GLU A 162 13.17 -3.75 8.83
N LYS A 163 11.98 -3.58 8.24
CA LYS A 163 11.59 -2.30 7.61
C LYS A 163 11.45 -1.17 8.62
N CYS A 164 11.00 -1.45 9.86
CA CYS A 164 11.00 -0.45 10.93
C CYS A 164 12.42 0.01 11.23
N VAL A 165 13.37 -0.90 11.39
CA VAL A 165 14.78 -0.55 11.66
C VAL A 165 15.38 0.24 10.48
N THR A 166 15.10 -0.16 9.25
CA THR A 166 15.67 0.49 8.05
C THR A 166 15.04 1.86 7.75
N HIS A 167 13.72 2.02 7.88
CA HIS A 167 12.99 3.17 7.34
C HIS A 167 12.35 4.11 8.39
N ALA A 168 12.34 3.75 9.67
CA ALA A 168 11.90 4.66 10.72
C ALA A 168 12.93 5.79 10.97
N SER A 169 12.53 6.80 11.76
CA SER A 169 13.45 7.87 12.16
C SER A 169 14.62 7.31 12.97
N ARG A 170 15.72 8.08 13.04
CA ARG A 170 16.90 7.68 13.82
C ARG A 170 16.59 7.44 15.30
N ALA A 171 15.69 8.26 15.87
CA ALA A 171 15.27 8.13 17.26
C ALA A 171 14.46 6.83 17.47
N GLU A 172 13.49 6.55 16.60
CA GLU A 172 12.68 5.34 16.64
C GLU A 172 13.50 4.07 16.43
N ARG A 173 14.41 4.07 15.44
CA ARG A 173 15.34 2.95 15.25
C ARG A 173 16.15 2.67 16.51
N ALA A 174 16.66 3.71 17.16
CA ALA A 174 17.44 3.54 18.38
C ALA A 174 16.61 2.90 19.50
N LEU A 175 15.35 3.31 19.65
CA LEU A 175 14.43 2.71 20.64
C LEU A 175 14.18 1.22 20.38
N LEU A 176 14.01 0.80 19.12
CA LEU A 176 13.79 -0.61 18.76
C LEU A 176 15.05 -1.46 18.99
N ILE A 177 16.24 -0.91 18.72
CA ILE A 177 17.51 -1.61 18.96
C ILE A 177 17.77 -1.74 20.47
N ASP A 178 17.57 -0.65 21.22
CA ASP A 178 17.77 -0.61 22.66
C ASP A 178 16.90 -1.63 23.39
N GLU A 179 15.64 -1.79 22.94
CA GLU A 179 14.73 -2.81 23.45
C GLU A 179 15.34 -4.21 23.46
N VAL A 180 15.96 -4.63 22.35
CA VAL A 180 16.57 -5.97 22.24
C VAL A 180 17.89 -6.04 23.00
N CYS A 181 18.67 -4.96 23.05
CA CYS A 181 19.92 -4.90 23.80
C CYS A 181 19.70 -5.00 25.31
N CYS A 182 18.57 -4.51 25.82
CA CYS A 182 18.24 -4.48 27.24
C CYS A 182 17.35 -5.65 27.70
N GLN A 183 16.84 -6.47 26.77
CA GLN A 183 15.94 -7.57 27.09
C GLN A 183 16.68 -8.91 27.23
N ASN A 184 16.23 -9.72 28.20
CA ASN A 184 16.60 -11.12 28.33
C ASN A 184 15.43 -12.02 27.91
N ASP A 185 15.76 -13.20 27.42
CA ASP A 185 14.85 -14.29 27.09
C ASP A 185 15.23 -15.52 27.93
N GLY A 186 14.62 -15.63 29.11
CA GLY A 186 15.00 -16.60 30.12
C GLY A 186 16.47 -16.41 30.55
N PRO A 187 17.34 -17.44 30.43
CA PRO A 187 18.76 -17.34 30.81
C PRO A 187 19.65 -16.66 29.74
N HIS A 188 19.10 -16.31 28.58
CA HIS A 188 19.86 -15.76 27.45
C HIS A 188 19.52 -14.28 27.22
N SER A 189 20.41 -13.55 26.55
CA SER A 189 20.06 -12.23 26.03
C SER A 189 19.11 -12.38 24.83
N ALA A 190 18.21 -11.43 24.63
CA ALA A 190 17.31 -11.43 23.47
C ALA A 190 18.09 -11.48 22.14
N LEU A 191 19.20 -10.76 22.04
CA LEU A 191 20.12 -10.81 20.90
C LEU A 191 20.65 -12.22 20.65
N TYR A 192 21.07 -12.95 21.70
CA TYR A 192 21.55 -14.32 21.54
C TYR A 192 20.46 -15.25 21.00
N THR A 193 19.22 -15.12 21.50
CA THR A 193 18.09 -15.88 20.98
C THR A 193 17.83 -15.54 19.51
N MET A 194 17.81 -14.25 19.16
CA MET A 194 17.56 -13.81 17.77
C MET A 194 18.59 -14.34 16.78
N MET A 195 19.88 -14.27 17.11
CA MET A 195 20.96 -14.78 16.25
C MET A 195 20.85 -16.29 15.94
N LYS A 196 20.06 -17.04 16.71
CA LYS A 196 19.86 -18.49 16.53
C LYS A 196 18.50 -18.86 15.96
N ASP A 197 17.63 -17.89 15.74
CA ASP A 197 16.29 -18.11 15.20
C ASP A 197 16.29 -18.07 13.66
N GLN A 198 15.39 -18.82 13.02
CA GLN A 198 15.32 -18.95 11.56
C GLN A 198 14.84 -17.68 10.83
N TYR A 199 14.23 -16.73 11.53
CA TYR A 199 13.72 -15.47 10.98
C TYR A 199 14.38 -14.23 11.58
N ALA A 200 14.84 -14.30 12.84
CA ALA A 200 15.39 -13.15 13.57
C ALA A 200 16.92 -12.97 13.44
N ASN A 201 17.60 -13.85 12.69
CA ASN A 201 19.07 -13.85 12.55
C ASN A 201 19.62 -12.68 11.70
#